data_AF-A0A1Q6YC76-F1
#
_entry.id   AF-A0A1Q6YC76-F1
#
_cell.length_a   1.000
_cell.length_b   1.000
_cell.length_c   1.000
_cell.angle_alpha   90.00
_cell.angle_beta   90.00
_cell.angle_gamma   90.00
#
_symmetry.space_group_name_H-M   'P 1'
#
loop_
_entity.id
_entity.type
_entity.pdbx_description
1 polymer ?
#
loop_
_entity_poly.entity_id
_entity_poly.type
_entity_poly.pdbx_seq_one_letter_code
_entity_poly.pdbx_strand_id
1 'polypeptide(L)'
;MFTPVLAKHTKHLSLVDVLSIGVDRIQRNFEPMKKQVVAWRATQIPDEAAKLVIYRAFVQGELDVPKQLARRVHNLYFNPQVEEFAPRTTWTPSNAFTSAFKDLDPIPQFKSTAKLASFLEGQPLA
;
A
#
# COMPACT_ATOMS: atom_id res chain seq x y z
N MET A 1 24.79 -14.61 -5.41
CA MET A 1 24.89 -15.97 -4.85
C MET A 1 24.23 -15.95 -3.48
N PHE A 2 23.29 -16.84 -3.18
CA PHE A 2 22.58 -16.87 -1.89
C PHE A 2 23.41 -17.67 -0.88
N THR A 3 23.84 -17.04 0.21
CA THR A 3 24.54 -17.72 1.31
C THR A 3 23.56 -17.87 2.48
N PRO A 4 23.04 -19.08 2.76
CA PRO A 4 22.14 -19.28 3.90
C PRO A 4 22.89 -19.12 5.23
N VAL A 5 22.26 -18.45 6.20
CA VAL A 5 22.73 -18.43 7.59
C VAL A 5 22.42 -19.80 8.21
N LEU A 6 23.44 -20.65 8.33
CA LEU A 6 23.30 -22.01 8.86
C LEU A 6 23.44 -22.10 10.39
N ALA A 7 23.70 -20.99 11.08
CA ALA A 7 23.89 -20.97 12.52
C ALA A 7 22.54 -20.92 13.27
N LYS A 8 22.06 -22.07 13.77
CA LYS A 8 20.93 -22.16 14.71
C LYS A 8 21.24 -21.61 16.11
N HIS A 9 22.52 -21.45 16.45
CA HIS A 9 22.98 -21.00 17.78
C HIS A 9 23.85 -19.74 17.69
N THR A 10 23.75 -18.88 18.71
CA THR A 10 24.42 -17.57 18.80
C THR A 10 25.95 -17.66 18.95
N LYS A 11 26.48 -18.85 19.30
CA LYS A 11 27.89 -19.04 19.69
C LYS A 11 28.91 -18.79 18.57
N HIS A 12 28.49 -18.90 17.31
CA HIS A 12 29.30 -18.61 16.11
C HIS A 12 28.56 -17.71 15.11
N LEU A 13 27.63 -16.89 15.61
CA LEU A 13 26.85 -15.97 14.79
C LEU A 13 27.68 -14.74 14.43
N SER A 14 28.00 -14.58 13.15
CA SER A 14 28.50 -13.31 12.61
C SER A 14 27.32 -12.36 12.40
N LEU A 15 27.17 -11.39 13.30
CA LEU A 15 26.11 -10.39 13.21
C LEU A 15 26.22 -9.58 11.90
N VAL A 16 27.46 -9.29 11.47
CA VAL A 16 27.74 -8.57 10.23
C VAL A 16 27.21 -9.33 9.02
N ASP A 17 27.41 -10.64 8.94
CA ASP A 17 26.93 -11.45 7.81
C ASP A 17 25.40 -11.57 7.80
N VAL A 18 24.78 -11.75 8.97
CA VAL A 18 23.32 -11.85 9.10
C VAL A 18 22.64 -10.53 8.72
N LEU A 19 23.17 -9.41 9.20
CA LEU A 19 22.69 -8.08 8.84
C LEU A 19 22.89 -7.81 7.35
N SER A 20 24.04 -8.16 6.79
CA SER A 20 24.34 -7.95 5.36
C SER A 20 23.36 -8.70 4.46
N ILE A 21 23.01 -9.95 4.80
CA ILE A 21 21.99 -10.72 4.07
C ILE A 21 20.60 -10.07 4.19
N GLY A 22 20.26 -9.56 5.38
CA GLY A 22 19.00 -8.85 5.61
C GLY A 22 18.90 -7.56 4.78
N VAL A 23 19.94 -6.73 4.81
CA VAL A 23 20.03 -5.47 4.06
C VAL A 23 19.98 -5.73 2.56
N ASP A 24 20.73 -6.71 2.06
CA ASP A 24 20.74 -7.06 0.63
C ASP A 24 19.37 -7.53 0.13
N ARG A 25 18.61 -8.27 0.94
CA ARG A 25 17.22 -8.64 0.61
C ARG A 25 16.29 -7.43 0.56
N ILE A 26 16.42 -6.49 1.50
CA ILE A 26 15.62 -5.25 1.50
C ILE A 26 15.96 -4.41 0.26
N GLN A 27 17.24 -4.26 -0.07
CA GLN A 27 17.67 -3.49 -1.24
C GLN A 27 17.19 -4.09 -2.55
N ARG A 28 17.21 -5.42 -2.71
CA ARG A 28 16.73 -6.10 -3.92
C ARG A 28 15.26 -5.81 -4.25
N ASN A 29 14.42 -5.60 -3.24
CA ASN A 29 13.00 -5.28 -3.44
C ASN A 29 12.72 -3.78 -3.58
N PHE A 30 13.69 -2.92 -3.22
CA PHE A 30 13.51 -1.48 -3.21
C PHE A 30 13.44 -0.88 -4.62
N GLU A 31 14.32 -1.30 -5.53
CA GLU A 31 14.34 -0.77 -6.90
C GLU A 31 13.08 -1.15 -7.70
N PRO A 32 12.58 -2.41 -7.67
CA PRO A 32 11.28 -2.75 -8.26
C PRO A 32 10.13 -1.94 -7.69
N MET A 33 10.09 -1.77 -6.36
CA MET A 33 9.07 -0.97 -5.68
C MET A 33 9.10 0.49 -6.17
N LYS A 34 10.28 1.10 -6.29
CA LYS A 34 10.43 2.46 -6.80
C LYS A 34 9.87 2.60 -8.23
N LYS A 35 10.17 1.66 -9.11
CA LYS A 35 9.65 1.64 -10.48
C LYS A 35 8.12 1.53 -10.50
N GLN A 36 7.54 0.70 -9.63
CA GLN A 36 6.09 0.55 -9.50
C GLN A 36 5.43 1.86 -9.05
N VAL A 37 6.02 2.57 -8.08
CA VAL A 37 5.53 3.89 -7.65
C VAL A 37 5.57 4.92 -8.79
N VAL A 38 6.66 4.94 -9.56
CA VAL A 38 6.79 5.85 -10.71
C VAL A 38 5.71 5.56 -11.77
N ALA A 39 5.51 4.28 -12.10
CA ALA A 39 4.45 3.88 -13.02
C ALA A 39 3.07 4.31 -12.49
N TRP A 40 2.81 4.10 -11.21
CA TRP A 40 1.54 4.49 -10.60
C TRP A 40 1.28 5.99 -10.63
N ARG A 41 2.31 6.80 -10.44
CA ARG A 41 2.20 8.27 -10.54
C ARG A 41 1.98 8.75 -11.97
N ALA A 42 2.34 7.97 -12.98
CA ALA A 42 2.18 8.33 -14.39
C ALA A 42 0.80 7.96 -14.96
N THR A 43 0.15 6.93 -14.42
CA THR A 43 -1.15 6.45 -14.91
C THR A 43 -2.30 7.20 -14.24
N GLN A 44 -2.97 8.09 -14.97
CA GLN A 44 -4.22 8.71 -14.54
C GLN A 44 -5.37 7.70 -14.50
N ILE A 45 -6.30 7.92 -13.57
CA ILE A 45 -7.51 7.11 -13.46
C ILE A 45 -8.74 7.98 -13.69
N PRO A 46 -9.75 7.49 -14.44
CA PRO A 46 -10.99 8.21 -14.59
C PRO A 46 -11.74 8.27 -13.25
N ASP A 47 -12.42 9.39 -12.99
CA ASP A 47 -13.20 9.59 -11.77
C ASP A 47 -14.25 8.49 -11.54
N GLU A 48 -14.81 7.94 -12.62
CA GLU A 48 -15.76 6.82 -12.56
C GLU A 48 -15.11 5.55 -12.00
N ALA A 49 -13.89 5.21 -12.45
CA ALA A 49 -13.15 4.07 -11.91
C ALA A 49 -12.87 4.27 -10.42
N ALA A 50 -12.46 5.47 -10.01
CA ALA A 50 -12.24 5.78 -8.59
C ALA A 50 -13.52 5.65 -7.75
N LYS A 51 -14.67 6.14 -8.25
CA LYS A 51 -15.97 5.95 -7.60
C LYS A 51 -16.32 4.48 -7.47
N LEU A 52 -16.09 3.68 -8.51
CA LEU A 52 -16.36 2.25 -8.52
C LEU A 52 -15.48 1.51 -7.50
N VAL A 53 -14.19 1.85 -7.39
CA VAL A 53 -13.29 1.30 -6.37
C VAL A 53 -13.79 1.62 -4.96
N ILE A 54 -14.19 2.86 -4.69
CA ILE A 54 -14.74 3.25 -3.38
C ILE A 54 -16.05 2.51 -3.09
N TYR A 55 -16.93 2.37 -4.09
CA TYR A 55 -18.18 1.62 -3.97
C TYR A 55 -17.92 0.14 -3.66
N ARG A 56 -17.00 -0.50 -4.37
CA ARG A 56 -16.60 -1.90 -4.16
C ARG A 56 -16.05 -2.14 -2.76
N ALA A 57 -15.14 -1.27 -2.32
CA ALA A 57 -14.52 -1.35 -1.01
C ALA A 57 -15.55 -1.30 0.13
N PHE A 58 -16.44 -0.31 0.13
CA PHE A 58 -17.30 -0.03 1.29
C PHE A 58 -18.75 -0.51 1.15
N VAL A 59 -19.31 -0.51 -0.06
CA VAL A 59 -20.71 -0.86 -0.30
C VAL A 59 -20.85 -2.33 -0.64
N GLN A 60 -20.04 -2.86 -1.56
CA GLN A 60 -20.02 -4.30 -1.85
C GLN A 60 -19.24 -5.10 -0.80
N GLY A 61 -18.43 -4.43 0.03
CA GLY A 61 -17.71 -5.07 1.14
C GLY A 61 -16.55 -5.93 0.69
N GLU A 62 -15.98 -5.66 -0.50
CA GLU A 62 -14.79 -6.36 -1.00
C GLU A 62 -13.54 -6.07 -0.14
N LEU A 63 -13.59 -5.00 0.67
CA LEU A 63 -12.56 -4.67 1.64
C LEU A 63 -13.18 -4.64 3.06
N ASP A 64 -12.55 -5.36 3.98
CA ASP A 64 -12.95 -5.45 5.38
C ASP A 64 -12.54 -4.19 6.17
N VAL A 65 -13.29 -3.10 5.94
CA VAL A 65 -13.05 -1.77 6.53
C VAL A 65 -14.35 -1.10 6.99
N PRO A 66 -14.33 -0.26 8.04
CA PRO A 66 -15.53 0.43 8.52
C PRO A 66 -16.12 1.38 7.48
N LYS A 67 -17.43 1.25 7.20
CA LYS A 67 -18.17 2.07 6.22
C LYS A 67 -18.09 3.57 6.47
N GLN A 68 -17.93 4.00 7.72
CA GLN A 68 -17.79 5.42 8.07
C GLN A 68 -16.58 6.10 7.41
N LEU A 69 -15.54 5.33 7.06
CA LEU A 69 -14.36 5.84 6.36
C LEU A 69 -14.61 6.17 4.89
N ALA A 70 -15.71 5.69 4.29
CA ALA A 70 -16.01 5.93 2.88
C ALA A 70 -16.03 7.43 2.53
N ARG A 71 -16.66 8.24 3.40
CA ARG A 71 -16.72 9.70 3.21
C ARG A 71 -15.33 10.33 3.29
N ARG A 72 -14.46 9.82 4.18
CA ARG A 72 -13.10 10.33 4.32
C ARG A 72 -12.24 9.97 3.10
N VAL A 73 -12.28 8.73 2.63
CA VAL A 73 -11.58 8.30 1.41
C VAL A 73 -12.05 9.11 0.20
N HIS A 74 -13.37 9.29 0.06
CA HIS A 74 -13.94 10.11 -1.00
C HIS A 74 -13.38 11.54 -0.97
N ASN A 75 -13.40 12.20 0.19
CA ASN A 75 -12.91 13.57 0.30
C ASN A 75 -11.41 13.68 0.02
N LEU A 76 -10.60 12.74 0.52
CA LEU A 76 -9.16 12.72 0.27
C LEU A 76 -8.82 12.52 -1.21
N TYR A 77 -9.67 11.79 -1.95
CA TYR A 77 -9.50 11.58 -3.38
C TYR A 77 -10.03 12.76 -4.22
N PHE A 78 -11.29 13.18 -4.02
CA PHE A 78 -11.95 14.17 -4.88
C PHE A 78 -11.64 15.62 -4.50
N ASN A 79 -11.39 15.88 -3.22
CA ASN A 79 -11.11 17.20 -2.66
C ASN A 79 -9.75 17.19 -1.90
N PRO A 80 -8.65 16.88 -2.61
CA PRO A 80 -7.37 16.65 -1.98
C PRO A 80 -6.86 17.92 -1.28
N GLN A 81 -6.54 17.77 0.01
CA GLN A 81 -5.82 18.79 0.78
C GLN A 81 -4.30 18.67 0.62
N VAL A 82 -3.85 17.54 0.07
CA VAL A 82 -2.44 17.23 -0.18
C VAL A 82 -2.21 17.29 -1.67
N GLU A 83 -1.26 18.11 -2.11
CA GLU A 83 -0.95 18.36 -3.52
C GLU A 83 -0.61 17.08 -4.29
N GLU A 84 0.05 16.11 -3.64
CA GLU A 84 0.39 14.82 -4.23
C GLU A 84 -0.83 13.97 -4.68
N PHE A 85 -2.04 14.30 -4.22
CA PHE A 85 -3.28 13.60 -4.58
C PHE A 85 -4.03 14.30 -5.73
N ALA A 86 -3.67 15.55 -6.05
CA ALA A 86 -4.28 16.30 -7.14
C ALA A 86 -4.16 15.63 -8.53
N PRO A 87 -3.07 14.89 -8.87
CA PRO A 87 -2.93 14.28 -10.17
C PRO A 87 -3.92 13.13 -10.48
N ARG A 88 -4.68 12.64 -9.49
CA ARG A 88 -5.70 11.57 -9.67
C ARG A 88 -5.18 10.37 -10.47
N THR A 89 -4.06 9.85 -10.02
CA THR A 89 -3.38 8.70 -10.62
C THR A 89 -3.65 7.43 -9.82
N THR A 90 -3.22 6.27 -10.32
CA THR A 90 -3.32 4.99 -9.59
C THR A 90 -2.61 5.02 -8.22
N TRP A 91 -1.71 5.98 -8.01
CA TRP A 91 -1.10 6.32 -6.72
C TRP A 91 -2.09 6.91 -5.68
N THR A 92 -3.08 7.66 -6.15
CA THR A 92 -3.95 8.49 -5.30
C THR A 92 -4.92 7.65 -4.44
N PRO A 93 -5.60 6.61 -4.97
CA PRO A 93 -6.44 5.74 -4.15
C PRO A 93 -5.67 5.11 -2.99
N SER A 94 -4.50 4.54 -3.23
CA SER A 94 -3.65 3.93 -2.20
C SER A 94 -3.40 4.90 -1.03
N ASN A 95 -3.08 6.15 -1.34
CA ASN A 95 -2.84 7.15 -0.30
C ASN A 95 -4.11 7.65 0.38
N ALA A 96 -5.22 7.77 -0.36
CA ALA A 96 -6.52 8.17 0.21
C ALA A 96 -7.03 7.13 1.21
N PHE A 97 -6.96 5.83 0.87
CA PHE A 97 -7.31 4.73 1.76
C PHE A 97 -6.40 4.68 2.99
N THR A 98 -5.07 4.66 2.80
CA THR A 98 -4.13 4.59 3.93
C THR A 98 -4.20 5.81 4.84
N SER A 99 -4.47 7.00 4.28
CA SER A 99 -4.69 8.22 5.08
C SER A 99 -6.02 8.21 5.84
N ALA A 100 -7.05 7.54 5.32
CA ALA A 100 -8.30 7.31 6.05
C ALA A 100 -8.14 6.26 7.15
N PHE A 101 -7.33 5.21 6.93
CA PHE A 101 -7.09 4.17 7.92
C PHE A 101 -6.36 4.67 9.18
N LYS A 102 -5.72 5.85 9.11
CA LYS A 102 -5.13 6.51 10.29
C LYS A 102 -6.17 6.89 11.36
N ASP A 103 -7.45 6.91 11.03
CA ASP A 103 -8.54 7.13 11.99
C ASP A 103 -8.94 5.85 12.75
N LEU A 104 -8.35 4.70 12.39
CA LEU A 104 -8.62 3.43 13.05
C LEU A 104 -7.63 3.18 14.19
N ASP A 105 -8.06 2.36 15.15
CA ASP A 105 -7.13 1.80 16.14
C ASP A 105 -6.00 1.00 15.47
N PRO A 106 -4.83 0.87 16.11
CA PRO A 106 -3.65 0.27 15.48
C PRO A 106 -3.87 -1.13 14.88
N ILE A 107 -4.65 -1.99 15.55
CA ILE A 107 -4.91 -3.37 15.07
C ILE A 107 -5.81 -3.37 13.82
N PRO A 108 -7.01 -2.74 13.82
CA PRO A 108 -7.80 -2.58 12.60
C PRO A 108 -7.07 -1.86 11.48
N GLN A 109 -6.28 -0.82 11.78
CA GLN A 109 -5.47 -0.10 10.79
C GLN A 109 -4.49 -1.03 10.09
N PHE A 110 -3.75 -1.84 10.85
CA PHE A 110 -2.80 -2.81 10.30
C PHE A 110 -3.50 -3.83 9.38
N LYS A 111 -4.60 -4.43 9.85
CA LYS A 111 -5.39 -5.40 9.07
C LYS A 111 -5.90 -4.81 7.76
N SER A 112 -6.43 -3.58 7.81
CA SER A 112 -6.97 -2.88 6.65
C SER A 112 -5.88 -2.56 5.63
N THR A 113 -4.72 -2.08 6.11
CA THR A 113 -3.57 -1.73 5.26
C THR A 113 -2.99 -2.96 4.59
N ALA A 114 -2.89 -4.09 5.29
CA ALA A 114 -2.37 -5.34 4.74
C ALA A 114 -3.23 -5.91 3.59
N LYS A 115 -4.55 -5.68 3.61
CA LYS A 115 -5.48 -6.15 2.58
C LYS A 115 -5.61 -5.20 1.38
N LEU A 116 -5.15 -3.95 1.52
CA LEU A 116 -5.40 -2.89 0.53
C LEU A 116 -4.71 -3.17 -0.82
N ALA A 117 -3.47 -3.64 -0.80
CA ALA A 117 -2.70 -3.87 -2.03
C ALA A 117 -3.40 -4.88 -2.95
N SER A 118 -3.73 -6.06 -2.42
CA SER A 118 -4.43 -7.11 -3.15
C SER A 118 -5.82 -6.67 -3.64
N PHE A 119 -6.51 -5.83 -2.86
CA PHE A 119 -7.78 -5.25 -3.29
C PHE A 119 -7.59 -4.36 -4.51
N LEU A 120 -6.65 -3.41 -4.47
CA LEU A 120 -6.42 -2.45 -5.56
C LEU A 120 -5.88 -3.09 -6.84
N GLU A 121 -5.06 -4.13 -6.72
CA GLU A 121 -4.58 -4.93 -7.87
C GLU A 121 -5.74 -5.62 -8.63
N GLY A 122 -6.83 -5.94 -7.93
CA GLY A 122 -8.03 -6.52 -8.54
C GLY A 122 -8.99 -5.50 -9.18
N GLN A 123 -8.69 -4.20 -9.10
CA GLN A 123 -9.58 -3.15 -9.59
C GLN A 123 -9.21 -2.69 -11.01
N PRO A 124 -10.21 -2.32 -11.84
CA PRO A 124 -9.98 -1.75 -13.16
C PRO A 124 -9.58 -0.28 -13.04
N LEU A 125 -8.34 -0.04 -12.60
CA LEU A 125 -7.79 1.30 -12.40
C LEU A 125 -7.14 1.91 -13.66
N ALA A 126 -7.17 1.22 -14.80
CA ALA A 126 -6.74 1.71 -16.11
C ALA A 126 -7.52 1.01 -17.22
#